data_AF-A0AAN8AEA3-F1
#
_entry.id   AF-A0AAN8AEA3-F1
#
_cell.length_a   1.000
_cell.length_b   1.000
_cell.length_c   1.000
_cell.angle_alpha   90.00
_cell.angle_beta   90.00
_cell.angle_gamma   90.00
#
_symmetry.space_group_name_H-M   'P 1'
#
loop_
_entity.id
_entity.type
_entity.pdbx_description
1 polymer ?
#
loop_
_entity_poly.entity_id
_entity_poly.type
_entity_poly.pdbx_seq_one_letter_code
_entity_poly.pdbx_strand_id
1 'polypeptide(L)'
;MSAALTRCPGCGSSNIVDDNLYCQVQRVCVDCGSVVSEGVLSNDYTGDTEISYMRTTEVSRKPCLNLIKGLQRVKAICRILRVNCAIEQLSRTYYNQSYQHEHFIRVSLQKKEVLGGCCVLVSCRLLNWPITMGTIGCLLESDPIMVGVVYQEMIKILNIEAPVFNIYDVMEAHSQEYKISSLHVPEELAEDSRDLTKRAVALAELAADTWIVTGRHPTPIMMASIYLSWQSLKPNKQRLKFTLDKFCQVAKVNKLKPAMKRIAELKEVLCKLGREIPWIREAVTPDNVMRQLDDILKHRFALLRRALRTHEEAMLAECEASSEDCQTEESASSQVSEHAKPNSNESPAEKCELNAESAQRPRDGNDNPHTVPEVNTDSQESQGPAPNWGKRVLFAPPCVVHAKRRRAEQPMCKDVTGDEEISDSEIDSYIRTPREAREFALTQKVLSESEKK
;
A
#
# COMPACT_ATOMS: atom_id res chain seq x y z
N MET A 1 -8.94 42.04 -54.71
CA MET A 1 -8.75 41.48 -56.07
C MET A 1 -8.47 42.63 -57.01
N SER A 2 -7.21 42.92 -57.32
CA SER A 2 -6.85 43.96 -58.31
C SER A 2 -7.00 43.40 -59.72
N ALA A 3 -7.67 44.15 -60.60
CA ALA A 3 -7.85 43.79 -62.00
C ALA A 3 -6.48 43.65 -62.70
N ALA A 4 -6.23 42.50 -63.31
CA ALA A 4 -5.02 42.26 -64.07
C ALA A 4 -5.02 43.14 -65.34
N LEU A 5 -4.10 44.11 -65.42
CA LEU A 5 -3.88 44.86 -66.66
C LEU A 5 -3.33 43.91 -67.74
N THR A 6 -4.02 43.85 -68.87
CA THR A 6 -3.66 43.03 -70.05
C THR A 6 -2.82 43.80 -71.08
N ARG A 7 -2.49 45.07 -70.81
CA ARG A 7 -1.66 45.92 -71.68
C ARG A 7 -0.65 46.72 -70.86
N CYS A 8 0.53 46.92 -71.41
CA CYS A 8 1.61 47.67 -70.78
C CYS A 8 1.24 49.16 -70.67
N PRO A 9 1.31 49.79 -69.48
CA PRO A 9 0.99 51.21 -69.32
C PRO A 9 2.00 52.14 -70.02
N GLY A 10 3.26 51.70 -70.20
CA GLY A 10 4.30 52.49 -70.86
C GLY A 10 4.15 52.58 -72.39
N CYS A 11 4.01 51.44 -73.07
CA CYS A 11 4.02 51.39 -74.55
C CYS A 11 2.72 50.88 -75.18
N GLY A 12 1.71 50.49 -74.40
CA GLY A 12 0.44 49.97 -74.88
C GLY A 12 0.50 48.55 -75.47
N SER A 13 1.67 47.91 -75.48
CA SER A 13 1.85 46.54 -75.98
C SER A 13 1.11 45.51 -75.13
N SER A 14 0.62 44.46 -75.78
CA SER A 14 0.05 43.26 -75.15
C SER A 14 1.11 42.19 -74.86
N ASN A 15 2.38 42.42 -75.24
CA ASN A 15 3.47 41.46 -75.08
C ASN A 15 4.06 41.53 -73.66
N ILE A 16 3.32 40.96 -72.69
CA ILE A 16 3.67 40.92 -71.27
C ILE A 16 3.96 39.47 -70.89
N VAL A 17 5.14 39.22 -70.33
CA VAL A 17 5.57 37.90 -69.85
C VAL A 17 5.84 37.94 -68.35
N ASP A 18 5.69 36.78 -67.73
CA ASP A 18 6.04 36.58 -66.33
C ASP A 18 7.53 36.24 -66.25
N ASP A 19 8.31 37.14 -65.65
CA ASP A 19 9.72 36.97 -65.35
C ASP A 19 9.88 36.41 -63.93
N ASN A 20 10.56 35.26 -63.84
CA ASN A 20 10.82 34.54 -62.59
C ASN A 20 12.28 34.69 -62.16
N LEU A 21 12.93 35.80 -62.52
CA LEU A 21 14.27 36.10 -62.03
C LEU A 21 14.20 36.45 -60.54
N TYR A 22 14.74 35.56 -59.69
CA TYR A 22 14.78 35.63 -58.21
C TYR A 22 13.51 35.16 -57.47
N CYS A 23 13.33 35.63 -56.23
CA CYS A 23 12.36 35.11 -55.26
C CYS A 23 10.93 35.67 -55.42
N GLN A 24 10.68 36.51 -56.43
CA GLN A 24 9.38 37.13 -56.67
C GLN A 24 9.02 37.06 -58.15
N VAL A 25 7.78 36.64 -58.44
CA VAL A 25 7.24 36.61 -59.80
C VAL A 25 6.87 38.04 -60.20
N GLN A 26 7.45 38.53 -61.29
CA GLN A 26 7.18 39.87 -61.83
C GLN A 26 6.59 39.75 -63.24
N ARG A 27 5.69 40.65 -63.64
CA ARG A 27 5.20 40.74 -65.01
C ARG A 27 5.86 41.91 -65.71
N VAL A 28 6.58 41.63 -66.79
CA VAL A 28 7.38 42.63 -67.51
C VAL A 28 6.98 42.66 -68.98
N CYS A 29 6.91 43.86 -69.56
CA CYS A 29 6.70 44.03 -71.00
C CYS A 29 8.00 43.80 -71.77
N VAL A 30 7.98 42.90 -72.75
CA VAL A 30 9.16 42.57 -73.57
C VAL A 30 9.60 43.75 -74.43
N ASP A 31 8.64 44.52 -74.93
CA ASP A 31 8.90 45.50 -75.98
C ASP A 31 9.50 46.80 -75.43
N CYS A 32 9.29 47.13 -74.15
CA CYS A 32 9.81 48.35 -73.53
C CYS A 32 10.50 48.13 -72.17
N GLY A 33 10.51 46.90 -71.64
CA GLY A 33 11.10 46.57 -70.34
C GLY A 33 10.35 47.09 -69.12
N SER A 34 9.14 47.64 -69.29
CA SER A 34 8.35 48.18 -68.18
C SER A 34 7.74 47.06 -67.33
N VAL A 35 7.91 47.13 -66.01
CA VAL A 35 7.27 46.21 -65.05
C VAL A 35 5.80 46.58 -64.93
N VAL A 36 4.92 45.69 -65.37
CA VAL A 36 3.46 45.89 -65.40
C VAL A 36 2.84 45.58 -64.03
N SER A 37 3.38 44.59 -63.34
CA SER A 37 3.01 44.29 -61.97
C SER A 37 4.12 43.53 -61.28
N GLU A 38 4.52 43.99 -60.11
CA GLU A 38 5.34 43.22 -59.18
C GLU A 38 4.41 42.34 -58.34
N GLY A 39 4.85 41.13 -58.00
CA GLY A 39 4.13 40.28 -57.05
C GLY A 39 3.82 41.08 -55.78
N VAL A 40 2.53 41.21 -55.45
CA VAL A 40 2.11 41.76 -54.16
C VAL A 40 2.77 40.88 -53.10
N LEU A 41 3.45 41.49 -52.12
CA LEU A 41 3.85 40.77 -50.91
C LEU A 41 2.59 40.13 -50.34
N SER A 42 2.41 38.84 -50.58
CA SER A 42 1.25 38.09 -50.10
C SER A 42 1.28 38.17 -48.59
N ASN A 43 0.47 39.08 -48.04
CA ASN A 43 0.08 39.01 -46.66
C ASN A 43 -0.96 37.89 -46.59
N ASP A 44 -0.51 36.64 -46.74
CA ASP A 44 -1.34 35.47 -46.48
C ASP A 44 -1.67 35.51 -44.99
N TYR A 45 -2.77 36.19 -44.73
CA TYR A 45 -3.35 36.52 -43.45
C TYR A 45 -3.87 35.23 -42.81
N THR A 46 -2.99 34.48 -42.15
CA THR A 46 -3.43 33.52 -41.13
C THR A 46 -3.50 34.24 -39.79
N GLY A 47 -4.63 34.89 -39.52
CA GLY A 47 -5.15 35.23 -38.18
C GLY A 47 -4.30 36.15 -37.29
N ASP A 48 -4.81 37.36 -37.09
CA ASP A 48 -4.60 38.29 -35.96
C ASP A 48 -3.55 37.88 -34.89
N THR A 49 -2.32 38.39 -35.02
CA THR A 49 -1.50 38.79 -33.87
C THR A 49 -0.47 39.82 -34.34
N GLU A 50 -0.33 40.92 -33.60
CA GLU A 50 0.77 41.89 -33.75
C GLU A 50 2.10 41.17 -33.99
N ILE A 51 2.81 41.57 -35.04
CA ILE A 51 4.16 41.06 -35.32
C ILE A 51 5.11 41.70 -34.30
N SER A 52 5.24 41.06 -33.15
CA SER A 52 6.28 41.31 -32.17
C SER A 52 7.60 40.70 -32.67
N TYR A 53 8.60 41.54 -32.91
CA TYR A 53 9.97 41.15 -33.31
C TYR A 53 10.73 40.32 -32.26
N MET A 54 10.08 39.84 -31.19
CA MET A 54 10.68 38.99 -30.16
C MET A 54 10.64 37.47 -30.46
N ARG A 55 10.01 37.01 -31.55
CA ARG A 55 9.65 35.59 -31.72
C ARG A 55 10.64 34.72 -32.52
N THR A 56 11.89 35.13 -32.72
CA THR A 56 12.82 34.44 -33.64
C THR A 56 14.14 33.94 -33.03
N THR A 57 14.21 33.75 -31.71
CA THR A 57 15.26 32.91 -31.07
C THR A 57 14.69 31.70 -30.33
N GLU A 58 13.41 31.36 -30.52
CA GLU A 58 12.81 30.17 -29.94
C GLU A 58 13.20 28.93 -30.76
N VAL A 59 14.51 28.65 -30.80
CA VAL A 59 15.04 27.36 -31.17
C VAL A 59 14.43 26.36 -30.19
N SER A 60 13.66 25.39 -30.69
CA SER A 60 13.09 24.32 -29.88
C SER A 60 14.16 23.82 -28.90
N ARG A 61 13.96 24.04 -27.59
CA ARG A 61 14.96 23.71 -26.57
C ARG A 61 15.37 22.26 -26.76
N LYS A 62 16.64 22.04 -27.13
CA LYS A 62 17.18 20.67 -27.21
C LYS A 62 16.99 20.03 -25.83
N PRO A 63 16.36 18.85 -25.73
CA PRO A 63 16.15 18.21 -24.45
C PRO A 63 17.51 17.94 -23.80
N CYS A 64 17.61 18.17 -22.48
CA CYS A 64 18.86 17.95 -21.77
C CYS A 64 19.31 16.48 -21.88
N LEU A 65 20.63 16.24 -21.87
CA LEU A 65 21.19 14.90 -22.06
C LEU A 65 20.64 13.88 -21.04
N ASN A 66 20.44 14.31 -19.79
CA ASN A 66 19.91 13.46 -18.72
C ASN A 66 18.44 13.09 -18.95
N LEU A 67 17.63 13.99 -19.52
CA LEU A 67 16.25 13.68 -19.91
C LEU A 67 16.23 12.62 -21.03
N ILE A 68 17.10 12.76 -22.04
CA ILE A 68 17.23 11.78 -23.12
C ILE A 68 17.62 10.40 -22.56
N LYS A 69 18.65 10.35 -21.70
CA LYS A 69 19.09 9.11 -21.03
C LYS A 69 17.98 8.50 -20.16
N GLY A 70 17.27 9.33 -19.41
CA GLY A 70 16.13 8.91 -18.59
C GLY A 70 15.01 8.27 -19.41
N LEU A 71 14.60 8.91 -20.51
CA LEU A 71 13.60 8.37 -21.44
C LEU A 71 14.06 7.07 -22.10
N GLN A 72 15.33 6.96 -22.48
CA GLN A 72 15.92 5.72 -22.99
C GLN A 72 15.88 4.61 -21.94
N ARG A 73 16.13 4.93 -20.66
CA ARG A 73 16.06 3.98 -19.55
C ARG A 73 14.63 3.51 -19.28
N VAL A 74 13.66 4.42 -19.27
CA VAL A 74 12.22 4.07 -19.18
C VAL A 74 11.84 3.10 -20.29
N LYS A 75 12.24 3.40 -21.53
CA LYS A 75 12.01 2.51 -22.67
C LYS A 75 12.69 1.14 -22.52
N ALA A 76 13.91 1.11 -22.00
CA ALA A 76 14.63 -0.15 -21.75
C ALA A 76 13.90 -1.01 -20.70
N ILE A 77 13.43 -0.40 -19.60
CA ILE A 77 12.67 -1.08 -18.55
C ILE A 77 11.37 -1.65 -19.10
N CYS A 78 10.59 -0.87 -19.87
CA CYS A 78 9.37 -1.33 -20.51
C CYS A 78 9.63 -2.54 -21.43
N ARG A 79 10.74 -2.52 -22.19
CA ARG A 79 11.13 -3.64 -23.07
C ARG A 79 11.56 -4.89 -22.30
N ILE A 80 12.31 -4.74 -21.22
CA ILE A 80 12.72 -5.87 -20.35
C ILE A 80 11.48 -6.54 -19.74
N LEU A 81 10.54 -5.73 -19.27
CA LEU A 81 9.27 -6.20 -18.68
C LEU A 81 8.24 -6.65 -19.72
N ARG A 82 8.49 -6.43 -21.02
CA ARG A 82 7.60 -6.76 -22.14
C ARG A 82 6.19 -6.19 -21.97
N VAL A 83 6.09 -4.95 -21.47
CA VAL A 83 4.80 -4.29 -21.24
C VAL A 83 4.17 -3.79 -22.54
N ASN A 84 2.85 -3.57 -22.51
CA ASN A 84 2.11 -2.99 -23.64
C ASN A 84 2.63 -1.59 -24.01
N CYS A 85 2.55 -1.22 -25.29
CA CYS A 85 2.92 0.10 -25.81
C CYS A 85 2.18 1.25 -25.09
N ALA A 86 0.93 1.04 -24.68
CA ALA A 86 0.17 2.02 -23.89
C ALA A 86 0.88 2.36 -22.55
N ILE A 87 1.43 1.36 -21.87
CA ILE A 87 2.20 1.55 -20.62
C ILE A 87 3.48 2.33 -20.91
N GLU A 88 4.18 2.01 -22.00
CA GLU A 88 5.41 2.74 -22.40
C GLU A 88 5.11 4.22 -22.67
N GLN A 89 4.04 4.53 -23.41
CA GLN A 89 3.65 5.90 -23.72
C GLN A 89 3.28 6.67 -22.46
N LEU A 90 2.44 6.09 -21.59
CA LEU A 90 2.04 6.70 -20.33
C LEU A 90 3.25 6.97 -19.41
N SER A 91 4.17 6.01 -19.33
CA SER A 91 5.39 6.13 -18.52
C SER A 91 6.28 7.27 -19.01
N ARG A 92 6.38 7.47 -20.33
CA ARG A 92 7.15 8.58 -20.93
C ARG A 92 6.50 9.93 -20.65
N THR A 93 5.17 10.00 -20.71
CA THR A 93 4.42 11.22 -20.39
C THR A 93 4.64 11.63 -18.93
N TYR A 94 4.46 10.70 -17.99
CA TYR A 94 4.71 10.97 -16.58
C TYR A 94 6.17 11.32 -16.31
N TYR A 95 7.13 10.65 -16.94
CA TYR A 95 8.54 10.99 -16.77
C TYR A 95 8.84 12.42 -17.22
N ASN A 96 8.33 12.84 -18.38
CA ASN A 96 8.50 14.21 -18.87
C ASN A 96 7.86 15.24 -17.93
N GLN A 97 6.63 14.98 -17.46
CA GLN A 97 5.93 15.85 -16.52
C GLN A 97 6.68 15.96 -15.19
N SER A 98 7.09 14.83 -14.60
CA SER A 98 7.86 14.83 -13.35
C SER A 98 9.20 15.51 -13.51
N TYR A 99 9.93 15.28 -14.60
CA TYR A 99 11.26 15.84 -14.82
C TYR A 99 11.26 17.38 -14.93
N GLN A 100 10.15 17.96 -15.41
CA GLN A 100 9.94 19.40 -15.51
C GLN A 100 9.47 20.04 -14.19
N HIS A 101 9.04 19.25 -13.22
CA HIS A 101 8.52 19.76 -11.96
C HIS A 101 9.64 20.25 -11.03
N GLU A 102 9.41 21.36 -10.33
CA GLU A 102 10.41 22.05 -9.49
C GLU A 102 11.14 21.11 -8.51
N HIS A 103 10.38 20.22 -7.88
CA HIS A 103 10.88 19.23 -6.92
C HIS A 103 11.87 18.21 -7.50
N PHE A 104 11.84 17.94 -8.81
CA PHE A 104 12.71 16.95 -9.47
C PHE A 104 13.78 17.60 -10.37
N ILE A 105 13.75 18.92 -10.57
CA ILE A 105 14.79 19.62 -11.35
C ILE A 105 16.15 19.49 -10.64
N ARG A 106 16.19 19.78 -9.33
CA ARG A 106 17.41 19.92 -8.53
C ARG A 106 17.74 18.68 -7.67
N VAL A 107 17.40 17.48 -8.16
CA VAL A 107 17.69 16.23 -7.43
C VAL A 107 18.89 15.48 -7.99
N SER A 108 19.44 14.57 -7.18
CA SER A 108 20.55 13.70 -7.56
C SER A 108 20.23 12.86 -8.79
N LEU A 109 21.27 12.44 -9.53
CA LEU A 109 21.11 11.60 -10.71
C LEU A 109 20.41 10.27 -10.39
N GLN A 110 20.79 9.63 -9.28
CA GLN A 110 20.18 8.39 -8.82
C GLN A 110 18.66 8.54 -8.62
N LYS A 111 18.21 9.66 -8.02
CA LYS A 111 16.78 9.94 -7.85
C LYS A 111 16.06 10.12 -9.20
N LYS A 112 16.74 10.68 -10.21
CA LYS A 112 16.20 10.82 -11.59
C LYS A 112 16.10 9.50 -12.34
N GLU A 113 17.00 8.56 -12.06
CA GLU A 113 16.95 7.20 -12.62
C GLU A 113 15.83 6.39 -11.97
N VAL A 114 15.72 6.46 -10.64
CA VAL A 114 14.64 5.84 -9.87
C VAL A 114 13.28 6.38 -10.29
N LEU A 115 13.17 7.69 -10.52
CA LEU A 115 11.95 8.33 -11.03
C LEU A 115 11.46 7.65 -12.33
N GLY A 116 12.37 7.27 -13.22
CA GLY A 116 12.02 6.54 -14.44
C GLY A 116 11.32 5.22 -14.16
N GLY A 117 11.84 4.43 -13.21
CA GLY A 117 11.20 3.19 -12.77
C GLY A 117 9.87 3.43 -12.04
N CYS A 118 9.77 4.50 -11.25
CA CYS A 118 8.51 4.89 -10.58
C CYS A 118 7.42 5.25 -11.61
N CYS A 119 7.76 5.97 -12.69
CA CYS A 119 6.81 6.27 -13.77
C CYS A 119 6.30 5.00 -14.45
N VAL A 120 7.18 4.01 -14.68
CA VAL A 120 6.79 2.70 -15.21
C VAL A 120 5.88 1.98 -14.23
N LEU A 121 6.22 1.98 -12.94
CA LEU A 121 5.43 1.30 -11.93
C LEU A 121 4.02 1.86 -11.79
N VAL A 122 3.87 3.19 -11.74
CA VAL A 122 2.55 3.85 -11.70
C VAL A 122 1.74 3.50 -12.94
N SER A 123 2.36 3.58 -14.12
CA SER A 123 1.69 3.25 -15.39
C SER A 123 1.25 1.79 -15.43
N CYS A 124 2.05 0.87 -14.88
CA CYS A 124 1.69 -0.54 -14.74
C CYS A 124 0.49 -0.69 -13.80
N ARG A 125 0.45 0.00 -12.65
CA ARG A 125 -0.67 -0.09 -11.71
C ARG A 125 -1.97 0.46 -12.28
N LEU A 126 -1.92 1.59 -13.00
CA LEU A 126 -3.11 2.18 -13.64
C LEU A 126 -3.72 1.25 -14.70
N LEU A 127 -2.90 0.42 -15.34
CA LEU A 127 -3.32 -0.51 -16.38
C LEU A 127 -3.38 -1.97 -15.88
N ASN A 128 -3.45 -2.18 -14.56
CA ASN A 128 -3.55 -3.49 -13.90
C ASN A 128 -2.48 -4.51 -14.34
N TRP A 129 -1.26 -4.02 -14.61
CA TRP A 129 -0.12 -4.86 -14.92
C TRP A 129 0.63 -5.25 -13.62
N PRO A 130 0.71 -6.54 -13.28
CA PRO A 130 1.13 -7.01 -11.96
C PRO A 130 2.65 -6.91 -11.77
N ILE A 131 3.12 -5.79 -11.21
CA ILE A 131 4.54 -5.57 -10.88
C ILE A 131 4.72 -5.10 -9.45
N THR A 132 5.74 -5.66 -8.80
CA THR A 132 6.15 -5.27 -7.45
C THR A 132 7.19 -4.15 -7.47
N MET A 133 7.22 -3.36 -6.40
CA MET A 133 8.29 -2.38 -6.15
C MET A 133 9.68 -3.04 -6.14
N GLY A 134 9.77 -4.26 -5.59
CA GLY A 134 11.02 -5.02 -5.53
C GLY A 134 11.58 -5.32 -6.92
N THR A 135 10.72 -5.71 -7.87
CA THR A 135 11.12 -5.96 -9.26
C THR A 135 11.75 -4.72 -9.91
N ILE A 136 11.14 -3.55 -9.69
CA ILE A 136 11.66 -2.27 -10.21
C ILE A 136 12.98 -1.91 -9.52
N GLY A 137 13.09 -2.10 -8.21
CA GLY A 137 14.34 -1.92 -7.47
C GLY A 137 15.47 -2.80 -8.02
N CYS A 138 15.19 -4.07 -8.30
CA CYS A 138 16.16 -5.00 -8.90
C CYS A 138 16.59 -4.56 -10.32
N LEU A 139 15.65 -4.09 -11.16
CA LEU A 139 15.96 -3.63 -12.53
C LEU A 139 16.77 -2.32 -12.56
N LEU A 140 16.64 -1.51 -11.51
CA LEU A 140 17.34 -0.24 -11.34
C LEU A 140 18.59 -0.35 -10.45
N GLU A 141 18.92 -1.55 -9.95
CA GLU A 141 20.00 -1.77 -8.99
C GLU A 141 19.93 -0.79 -7.80
N SER A 142 18.70 -0.50 -7.36
CA SER A 142 18.39 0.52 -6.36
C SER A 142 17.64 -0.07 -5.18
N ASP A 143 17.85 0.51 -4.00
CA ASP A 143 17.20 0.06 -2.78
C ASP A 143 15.67 0.30 -2.83
N PRO A 144 14.83 -0.71 -2.51
CA PRO A 144 13.37 -0.57 -2.55
C PRO A 144 12.81 0.55 -1.68
N ILE A 145 13.50 0.95 -0.60
CA ILE A 145 13.06 2.07 0.24
C ILE A 145 13.18 3.38 -0.54
N MET A 146 14.29 3.57 -1.27
CA MET A 146 14.47 4.74 -2.14
C MET A 146 13.40 4.79 -3.24
N VAL A 147 13.11 3.65 -3.89
CA VAL A 147 12.03 3.56 -4.88
C VAL A 147 10.68 3.95 -4.26
N GLY A 148 10.41 3.48 -3.05
CA GLY A 148 9.19 3.83 -2.31
C GLY A 148 9.06 5.32 -2.02
N VAL A 149 10.14 5.97 -1.55
CA VAL A 149 10.15 7.41 -1.25
C VAL A 149 9.89 8.23 -2.51
N VAL A 150 10.61 7.96 -3.60
CA VAL A 150 10.45 8.69 -4.86
C VAL A 150 9.07 8.46 -5.47
N TYR A 151 8.53 7.24 -5.37
CA TYR A 151 7.19 6.91 -5.83
C TYR A 151 6.10 7.71 -5.08
N GLN A 152 6.18 7.79 -3.75
CA GLN A 152 5.22 8.55 -2.94
C GLN A 152 5.29 10.05 -3.24
N GLU A 153 6.50 10.59 -3.37
CA GLU A 153 6.71 11.99 -3.75
C GLU A 153 6.14 12.29 -5.14
N MET A 154 6.38 11.41 -6.12
CA MET A 154 5.85 11.54 -7.48
C MET A 154 4.32 11.50 -7.51
N ILE A 155 3.69 10.57 -6.78
CA ILE A 155 2.23 10.48 -6.68
C ILE A 155 1.64 11.76 -6.09
N LYS A 156 2.24 12.25 -5.01
CA LYS A 156 1.77 13.47 -4.34
C LYS A 156 1.90 14.70 -5.24
N ILE A 157 2.99 14.80 -5.99
CA ILE A 157 3.26 15.93 -6.89
C ILE A 157 2.34 15.92 -8.10
N LEU A 158 2.18 14.76 -8.76
CA LEU A 158 1.37 14.64 -9.96
C LEU A 158 -0.12 14.42 -9.67
N ASN A 159 -0.51 14.36 -8.39
CA ASN A 159 -1.85 14.09 -7.91
C ASN A 159 -2.48 12.85 -8.59
N ILE A 160 -1.73 11.75 -8.63
CA ILE A 160 -2.16 10.51 -9.29
C ILE A 160 -2.84 9.60 -8.29
N GLU A 161 -4.09 9.27 -8.54
CA GLU A 161 -4.81 8.22 -7.81
C GLU A 161 -4.43 6.85 -8.37
N ALA A 162 -3.31 6.30 -7.91
CA ALA A 162 -2.86 4.97 -8.33
C ALA A 162 -3.63 3.87 -7.58
N PRO A 163 -4.15 2.83 -8.28
CA PRO A 163 -4.78 1.68 -7.64
C PRO A 163 -3.88 1.00 -6.62
N VAL A 164 -4.50 0.46 -5.57
CA VAL A 164 -3.81 -0.31 -4.54
C VAL A 164 -3.27 -1.61 -5.16
N PHE A 165 -2.07 -2.02 -4.74
CA PHE A 165 -1.46 -3.26 -5.18
C PHE A 165 -2.34 -4.46 -4.83
N ASN A 166 -2.70 -5.25 -5.85
CA ASN A 166 -3.45 -6.48 -5.69
C ASN A 166 -2.52 -7.70 -5.68
N ILE A 167 -2.62 -8.52 -4.63
CA ILE A 167 -1.80 -9.72 -4.44
C ILE A 167 -2.18 -10.82 -5.45
N TYR A 168 -3.46 -10.90 -5.83
CA TYR A 168 -3.98 -11.98 -6.66
C TYR A 168 -3.42 -11.94 -8.08
N ASP A 169 -3.25 -10.75 -8.65
CA ASP A 169 -2.74 -10.55 -10.01
C ASP A 169 -1.26 -10.98 -10.15
N VAL A 170 -0.51 -10.96 -9.04
CA VAL A 170 0.91 -11.36 -9.01
C VAL A 170 1.06 -12.84 -8.63
N MET A 171 0.05 -13.46 -8.04
CA MET A 171 0.14 -14.82 -7.49
C MET A 171 0.50 -15.85 -8.55
N GLU A 172 -0.04 -15.75 -9.76
CA GLU A 172 0.25 -16.67 -10.87
C GLU A 172 1.72 -16.58 -11.28
N ALA A 173 2.21 -15.37 -11.58
CA ALA A 173 3.61 -15.14 -11.94
C ALA A 173 4.56 -15.62 -10.82
N HIS A 174 4.24 -15.30 -9.57
CA HIS A 174 5.02 -15.74 -8.42
C HIS A 174 4.99 -17.26 -8.23
N SER A 175 3.88 -17.95 -8.56
CA SER A 175 3.79 -19.41 -8.47
C SER A 175 4.63 -20.12 -9.55
N GLN A 176 4.78 -19.51 -10.72
CA GLN A 176 5.62 -20.04 -11.81
C GLN A 176 7.13 -19.99 -11.47
N GLU A 177 7.56 -19.13 -10.54
CA GLU A 177 8.96 -19.11 -10.07
C GLU A 177 9.35 -20.40 -9.35
N TYR A 178 8.38 -21.12 -8.79
CA TYR A 178 8.61 -22.34 -8.03
C TYR A 178 8.77 -23.54 -8.96
N LYS A 179 9.97 -24.13 -8.96
CA LYS A 179 10.31 -25.28 -9.80
C LYS A 179 9.80 -26.59 -9.18
N ILE A 180 8.47 -26.74 -9.07
CA ILE A 180 7.78 -27.88 -8.43
C ILE A 180 7.03 -28.76 -9.44
N SER A 181 7.10 -28.46 -10.74
CA SER A 181 6.53 -29.33 -11.77
C SER A 181 7.23 -30.69 -11.83
N SER A 182 6.58 -31.68 -12.43
CA SER A 182 7.11 -33.05 -12.61
C SER A 182 8.48 -33.13 -13.29
N LEU A 183 8.85 -32.10 -14.06
CA LEU A 183 10.16 -31.98 -14.71
C LEU A 183 11.31 -31.73 -13.73
N HIS A 184 11.03 -31.16 -12.55
CA HIS A 184 12.04 -30.65 -11.63
C HIS A 184 12.16 -31.46 -10.33
N VAL A 185 11.09 -32.18 -9.96
CA VAL A 185 10.92 -32.79 -8.64
C VAL A 185 10.24 -34.16 -8.78
N PRO A 186 10.52 -35.15 -7.90
CA PRO A 186 9.83 -36.43 -7.91
C PRO A 186 8.31 -36.31 -7.90
N GLU A 187 7.61 -37.24 -8.56
CA GLU A 187 6.16 -37.22 -8.76
C GLU A 187 5.35 -37.07 -7.47
N GLU A 188 5.85 -37.64 -6.37
CA GLU A 188 5.24 -37.54 -5.03
C GLU A 188 5.19 -36.11 -4.48
N LEU A 189 6.09 -35.24 -4.91
CA LEU A 189 6.20 -33.84 -4.51
C LEU A 189 5.84 -32.88 -5.65
N ALA A 190 5.64 -33.39 -6.86
CA ALA A 190 5.30 -32.60 -8.02
C ALA A 190 3.83 -32.17 -8.04
N GLU A 191 3.58 -30.95 -8.52
CA GLU A 191 2.23 -30.40 -8.71
C GLU A 191 2.09 -29.57 -10.00
N ASP A 192 0.84 -29.46 -10.48
CA ASP A 192 0.49 -28.55 -11.57
C ASP A 192 0.47 -27.10 -11.07
N SER A 193 1.03 -26.20 -11.89
CA SER A 193 1.12 -24.78 -11.53
C SER A 193 -0.26 -24.12 -11.42
N ARG A 194 -1.23 -24.55 -12.24
CA ARG A 194 -2.57 -23.93 -12.25
C ARG A 194 -3.35 -24.29 -11.00
N ASP A 195 -3.35 -25.57 -10.61
CA ASP A 195 -4.07 -26.01 -9.41
C ASP A 195 -3.43 -25.47 -8.14
N LEU A 196 -2.10 -25.39 -8.11
CA LEU A 196 -1.35 -24.72 -7.05
C LEU A 196 -1.75 -23.24 -6.93
N THR A 197 -1.79 -22.53 -8.05
CA THR A 197 -2.15 -21.10 -8.07
C THR A 197 -3.59 -20.88 -7.63
N LYS A 198 -4.56 -21.64 -8.14
CA LYS A 198 -5.97 -21.54 -7.75
C LYS A 198 -6.15 -21.68 -6.24
N ARG A 199 -5.51 -22.69 -5.64
CA ARG A 199 -5.60 -22.90 -4.20
C ARG A 199 -4.85 -21.83 -3.41
N ALA A 200 -3.72 -21.35 -3.90
CA ALA A 200 -2.96 -20.28 -3.27
C ALA A 200 -3.71 -18.94 -3.28
N VAL A 201 -4.41 -18.61 -4.36
CA VAL A 201 -5.30 -17.44 -4.44
C VAL A 201 -6.42 -17.57 -3.41
N ALA A 202 -7.12 -18.70 -3.37
CA ALA A 202 -8.20 -18.92 -2.40
C ALA A 202 -7.72 -18.83 -0.93
N LEU A 203 -6.52 -19.30 -0.64
CA LEU A 203 -5.88 -19.14 0.68
C LEU A 203 -5.49 -17.69 0.97
N ALA A 204 -4.98 -16.95 -0.03
CA ALA A 204 -4.63 -15.55 0.13
C ALA A 204 -5.87 -14.66 0.33
N GLU A 205 -6.98 -14.98 -0.34
CA GLU A 205 -8.29 -14.35 -0.12
C GLU A 205 -8.76 -14.58 1.32
N LEU A 206 -8.69 -15.83 1.79
CA LEU A 206 -9.01 -16.15 3.19
C LEU A 206 -8.12 -15.37 4.16
N ALA A 207 -6.83 -15.24 3.85
CA ALA A 207 -5.89 -14.45 4.65
C ALA A 207 -6.27 -12.96 4.69
N ALA A 208 -6.83 -12.42 3.61
CA ALA A 208 -7.32 -11.05 3.56
C ALA A 208 -8.56 -10.87 4.45
N ASP A 209 -9.52 -11.80 4.35
CA ASP A 209 -10.74 -11.80 5.15
C ASP A 209 -10.47 -11.92 6.67
N THR A 210 -9.36 -12.55 7.06
CA THR A 210 -8.95 -12.73 8.46
C THR A 210 -7.81 -11.83 8.92
N TRP A 211 -7.61 -10.66 8.29
CA TRP A 211 -6.65 -9.62 8.71
C TRP A 211 -5.16 -10.03 8.72
N ILE A 212 -4.78 -11.09 7.98
CA ILE A 212 -3.38 -11.52 7.86
C ILE A 212 -2.62 -10.68 6.82
N VAL A 213 -3.32 -10.10 5.85
CA VAL A 213 -2.72 -9.35 4.72
C VAL A 213 -2.44 -7.88 5.05
N THR A 214 -3.37 -7.21 5.72
CA THR A 214 -3.37 -5.75 5.90
C THR A 214 -2.09 -5.25 6.58
N GLY A 215 -1.46 -4.24 5.98
CA GLY A 215 -0.25 -3.58 6.50
C GLY A 215 1.03 -4.43 6.45
N ARG A 216 1.04 -5.54 5.71
CA ARG A 216 2.17 -6.48 5.64
C ARG A 216 2.70 -6.62 4.22
N HIS A 217 3.95 -7.05 4.12
CA HIS A 217 4.58 -7.31 2.83
C HIS A 217 3.90 -8.51 2.13
N PRO A 218 3.52 -8.41 0.85
CA PRO A 218 2.76 -9.44 0.15
C PRO A 218 3.57 -10.72 -0.15
N THR A 219 4.85 -10.60 -0.48
CA THR A 219 5.67 -11.77 -0.90
C THR A 219 5.74 -12.90 0.14
N PRO A 220 5.99 -12.64 1.45
CA PRO A 220 5.90 -13.69 2.47
C PRO A 220 4.52 -14.35 2.60
N ILE A 221 3.43 -13.63 2.31
CA ILE A 221 2.07 -14.17 2.35
C ILE A 221 1.83 -15.07 1.15
N MET A 222 2.25 -14.66 -0.05
CA MET A 222 2.21 -15.49 -1.25
C MET A 222 3.01 -16.78 -1.04
N MET A 223 4.23 -16.69 -0.51
CA MET A 223 5.06 -17.85 -0.20
C MET A 223 4.39 -18.81 0.80
N ALA A 224 3.79 -18.29 1.86
CA ALA A 224 3.07 -19.10 2.83
C ALA A 224 1.85 -19.79 2.19
N SER A 225 1.09 -19.05 1.37
CA SER A 225 -0.10 -19.56 0.69
C SER A 225 0.23 -20.66 -0.32
N ILE A 226 1.30 -20.48 -1.11
CA ILE A 226 1.80 -21.48 -2.06
C ILE A 226 2.27 -22.75 -1.33
N TYR A 227 3.08 -22.59 -0.28
CA TYR A 227 3.57 -23.71 0.50
C TYR A 227 2.43 -24.54 1.13
N LEU A 228 1.46 -23.88 1.75
CA LEU A 228 0.30 -24.55 2.34
C LEU A 228 -0.59 -25.20 1.26
N SER A 229 -0.79 -24.52 0.13
CA SER A 229 -1.51 -25.09 -1.02
C SER A 229 -0.86 -26.38 -1.49
N TRP A 230 0.46 -26.38 -1.67
CA TRP A 230 1.24 -27.55 -2.07
C TRP A 230 1.11 -28.72 -1.09
N GLN A 231 1.13 -28.45 0.22
CA GLN A 231 0.95 -29.48 1.25
C GLN A 231 -0.45 -30.11 1.19
N SER A 232 -1.48 -29.33 0.86
CA SER A 232 -2.88 -29.77 0.88
C SER A 232 -3.36 -30.49 -0.37
N LEU A 233 -2.72 -30.30 -1.53
CA LEU A 233 -3.16 -30.91 -2.80
C LEU A 233 -3.02 -32.43 -2.78
N LYS A 234 -1.88 -32.92 -2.27
CA LYS A 234 -1.65 -34.34 -2.02
C LYS A 234 -1.08 -34.52 -0.61
N PRO A 235 -1.93 -34.60 0.43
CA PRO A 235 -1.47 -34.61 1.82
C PRO A 235 -0.87 -35.97 2.22
N ASN A 236 0.36 -36.23 1.75
CA ASN A 236 1.14 -37.41 2.11
C ASN A 236 1.86 -37.19 3.46
N LYS A 237 2.12 -38.28 4.20
CA LYS A 237 2.90 -38.22 5.46
C LYS A 237 4.23 -37.49 5.30
N GLN A 238 4.86 -37.62 4.13
CA GLN A 238 6.11 -36.93 3.79
C GLN A 238 5.91 -35.42 3.58
N ARG A 239 4.87 -34.99 2.84
CA ARG A 239 4.59 -33.56 2.58
C ARG A 239 4.18 -32.80 3.84
N LEU A 240 3.41 -33.43 4.71
CA LEU A 240 2.96 -32.82 5.96
C LEU A 240 4.12 -32.60 6.94
N LYS A 241 5.10 -33.52 6.98
CA LYS A 241 6.34 -33.38 7.77
C LYS A 241 7.41 -32.55 7.08
N PHE A 242 7.20 -32.17 5.82
CA PHE A 242 8.13 -31.36 5.06
C PHE A 242 8.19 -29.95 5.68
N THR A 243 9.38 -29.39 5.83
CA THR A 243 9.55 -28.04 6.36
C THR A 243 9.62 -27.01 5.24
N LEU A 244 9.32 -25.74 5.55
CA LEU A 244 9.45 -24.65 4.57
C LEU A 244 10.87 -24.56 3.99
N ASP A 245 11.91 -24.77 4.81
CA ASP A 245 13.31 -24.75 4.36
C ASP A 245 13.57 -25.76 3.25
N LYS A 246 13.15 -27.01 3.48
CA LYS A 246 13.31 -28.08 2.48
C LYS A 246 12.47 -27.77 1.24
N PHE A 247 11.28 -27.21 1.41
CA PHE A 247 10.42 -26.81 0.29
C PHE A 247 11.07 -25.75 -0.58
N CYS A 248 11.61 -24.69 0.03
CA CYS A 248 12.32 -23.64 -0.68
C CYS A 248 13.55 -24.17 -1.42
N GLN A 249 14.29 -25.12 -0.84
CA GLN A 249 15.44 -25.77 -1.49
C GLN A 249 15.03 -26.56 -2.73
N VAL A 250 13.97 -27.39 -2.62
CA VAL A 250 13.46 -28.18 -3.74
C VAL A 250 12.89 -27.29 -4.85
N ALA A 251 12.11 -26.28 -4.47
CA ALA A 251 11.52 -25.33 -5.41
C ALA A 251 12.52 -24.32 -6.00
N LYS A 252 13.76 -24.28 -5.50
CA LYS A 252 14.84 -23.33 -5.86
C LYS A 252 14.46 -21.87 -5.65
N VAL A 253 13.79 -21.57 -4.53
CA VAL A 253 13.35 -20.21 -4.15
C VAL A 253 14.02 -19.78 -2.84
N ASN A 254 14.33 -18.49 -2.71
CA ASN A 254 14.93 -17.93 -1.50
C ASN A 254 13.91 -17.87 -0.35
N LYS A 255 14.23 -18.47 0.79
CA LYS A 255 13.35 -18.43 1.97
C LYS A 255 13.22 -17.01 2.53
N LEU A 256 11.98 -16.58 2.75
CA LEU A 256 11.68 -15.32 3.43
C LEU A 256 11.45 -15.56 4.92
N LYS A 257 12.24 -14.90 5.78
CA LYS A 257 12.12 -15.03 7.24
C LYS A 257 10.68 -14.78 7.77
N PRO A 258 9.92 -13.78 7.28
CA PRO A 258 8.55 -13.55 7.74
C PRO A 258 7.55 -14.64 7.33
N ALA A 259 7.86 -15.46 6.32
CA ALA A 259 6.93 -16.47 5.80
C ALA A 259 6.57 -17.53 6.85
N MET A 260 7.53 -17.91 7.72
CA MET A 260 7.26 -18.85 8.82
C MET A 260 6.18 -18.33 9.79
N LYS A 261 6.18 -17.03 10.08
CA LYS A 261 5.14 -16.41 10.91
C LYS A 261 3.79 -16.39 10.21
N ARG A 262 3.78 -16.09 8.90
CA ARG A 262 2.55 -16.13 8.08
C ARG A 262 1.95 -17.53 8.01
N ILE A 263 2.78 -18.57 7.90
CA ILE A 263 2.33 -19.97 7.93
C ILE A 263 1.67 -20.30 9.26
N ALA A 264 2.27 -19.90 10.39
CA ALA A 264 1.70 -20.16 11.71
C ALA A 264 0.33 -19.47 11.90
N GLU A 265 0.23 -18.19 11.52
CA GLU A 265 -1.02 -17.42 11.59
C GLU A 265 -2.11 -18.02 10.68
N LEU A 266 -1.75 -18.42 9.45
CA LEU A 266 -2.68 -19.09 8.54
C LEU A 266 -3.15 -20.43 9.11
N LYS A 267 -2.25 -21.25 9.64
CA LYS A 267 -2.62 -22.52 10.29
C LYS A 267 -3.54 -22.30 11.49
N GLU A 268 -3.31 -21.26 12.29
CA GLU A 268 -4.18 -20.93 13.42
C GLU A 268 -5.60 -20.56 12.94
N VAL A 269 -5.72 -19.71 11.92
CA VAL A 269 -7.01 -19.36 11.31
C VAL A 269 -7.71 -20.59 10.74
N LEU A 270 -6.98 -21.44 10.01
CA LEU A 270 -7.54 -22.67 9.46
C LEU A 270 -7.99 -23.64 10.56
N CYS A 271 -7.28 -23.72 11.69
CA CYS A 271 -7.71 -24.52 12.83
C CYS A 271 -9.00 -23.97 13.45
N LYS A 272 -9.14 -22.65 13.59
CA LYS A 272 -10.38 -22.01 14.08
C LYS A 272 -11.55 -22.36 13.15
N LEU A 273 -11.36 -22.29 11.84
CA LEU A 273 -12.40 -22.63 10.86
C LEU A 273 -12.70 -24.13 10.79
N GLY A 274 -11.68 -24.99 10.93
CA GLY A 274 -11.84 -26.43 10.87
C GLY A 274 -12.67 -27.00 12.02
N ARG A 275 -12.63 -26.37 13.21
CA ARG A 275 -13.48 -26.73 14.36
C ARG A 275 -14.97 -26.55 14.09
N GLU A 276 -15.33 -25.67 13.16
CA GLU A 276 -16.72 -25.40 12.80
C GLU A 276 -17.30 -26.40 11.80
N ILE A 277 -16.50 -27.34 11.29
CA ILE A 277 -16.95 -28.31 10.30
C ILE A 277 -17.72 -29.45 10.98
N PRO A 278 -19.02 -29.63 10.69
CA PRO A 278 -19.86 -30.58 11.44
C PRO A 278 -19.47 -32.05 11.29
N TRP A 279 -18.88 -32.43 10.16
CA TRP A 279 -18.53 -33.83 9.86
C TRP A 279 -17.15 -34.23 10.37
N ILE A 280 -16.34 -33.29 10.88
CA ILE A 280 -15.03 -33.58 11.44
C ILE A 280 -15.18 -33.77 12.95
N ARG A 281 -15.05 -35.02 13.41
CA ARG A 281 -15.15 -35.38 14.83
C ARG A 281 -13.82 -35.29 15.58
N GLU A 282 -12.71 -35.35 14.86
CA GLU A 282 -11.37 -35.23 15.44
C GLU A 282 -11.02 -33.77 15.72
N ALA A 283 -10.29 -33.53 16.80
CA ALA A 283 -9.79 -32.19 17.10
C ALA A 283 -8.84 -31.71 15.99
N VAL A 284 -9.17 -30.58 15.37
CA VAL A 284 -8.36 -29.98 14.31
C VAL A 284 -7.11 -29.33 14.90
N THR A 285 -5.95 -29.92 14.61
CA THR A 285 -4.64 -29.42 15.02
C THR A 285 -3.87 -28.83 13.83
N PRO A 286 -2.84 -27.98 14.06
CA PRO A 286 -2.02 -27.39 12.99
C PRO A 286 -1.33 -28.38 12.06
N ASP A 287 -1.24 -29.65 12.46
CA ASP A 287 -0.64 -30.73 11.67
C ASP A 287 -1.67 -31.50 10.82
N ASN A 288 -2.92 -31.58 11.28
CA ASN A 288 -4.00 -32.28 10.56
C ASN A 288 -4.79 -31.35 9.62
N VAL A 289 -4.86 -30.05 9.95
CA VAL A 289 -5.69 -29.06 9.24
C VAL A 289 -5.48 -29.03 7.72
N MET A 290 -4.28 -29.35 7.26
CA MET A 290 -3.93 -29.35 5.84
C MET A 290 -4.71 -30.38 5.02
N ARG A 291 -5.19 -31.47 5.64
CA ARG A 291 -6.03 -32.48 4.97
C ARG A 291 -7.44 -31.98 4.68
N GLN A 292 -7.92 -31.06 5.51
CA GLN A 292 -9.27 -30.51 5.47
C GLN A 292 -9.32 -29.18 4.72
N LEU A 293 -8.18 -28.70 4.21
CA LEU A 293 -8.09 -27.38 3.61
C LEU A 293 -9.03 -27.21 2.41
N ASP A 294 -9.24 -28.25 1.61
CA ASP A 294 -10.16 -28.18 0.45
C ASP A 294 -11.60 -27.91 0.90
N ASP A 295 -12.07 -28.60 1.93
CA ASP A 295 -13.39 -28.39 2.53
C ASP A 295 -13.52 -26.99 3.16
N ILE A 296 -12.47 -26.55 3.88
CA ILE A 296 -12.43 -25.22 4.49
C ILE A 296 -12.56 -24.14 3.41
N LEU A 297 -11.78 -24.23 2.33
CA LEU A 297 -11.79 -23.24 1.25
C LEU A 297 -13.12 -23.24 0.50
N LYS A 298 -13.70 -24.42 0.24
CA LYS A 298 -15.00 -24.56 -0.43
C LYS A 298 -16.14 -23.89 0.34
N HIS A 299 -16.09 -23.95 1.68
CA HIS A 299 -17.14 -23.43 2.56
C HIS A 299 -16.71 -22.18 3.37
N ARG A 300 -15.64 -21.49 2.94
CA ARG A 300 -14.97 -20.44 3.72
C ARG A 300 -15.89 -19.36 4.29
N PHE A 301 -16.83 -18.84 3.50
CA PHE A 301 -17.71 -17.76 3.95
C PHE A 301 -18.72 -18.22 5.00
N ALA A 302 -19.22 -19.45 4.87
CA ALA A 302 -20.13 -20.05 5.85
C ALA A 302 -19.39 -20.35 7.15
N LEU A 303 -18.18 -20.89 7.06
CA LEU A 303 -17.33 -21.20 8.22
C LEU A 303 -16.88 -19.93 8.95
N LEU A 304 -16.50 -18.87 8.23
CA LEU A 304 -16.15 -17.58 8.85
C LEU A 304 -17.31 -17.00 9.67
N ARG A 305 -18.51 -16.95 9.08
CA ARG A 305 -19.71 -16.45 9.77
C ARG A 305 -20.12 -17.32 10.94
N ARG A 306 -19.95 -18.64 10.83
CA ARG A 306 -20.27 -19.58 11.91
C ARG A 306 -19.28 -19.44 13.06
N ALA A 307 -17.99 -19.41 12.77
CA ALA A 307 -16.93 -19.23 13.77
C ALA A 307 -17.10 -17.93 14.56
N LEU A 308 -17.46 -16.83 13.89
CA LEU A 308 -17.75 -15.56 14.55
C LEU A 308 -18.93 -15.68 15.52
N ARG A 309 -20.05 -16.27 15.09
CA ARG A 309 -21.24 -16.46 15.95
C ARG A 309 -20.94 -17.36 17.16
N THR A 310 -20.30 -18.50 16.96
CA THR A 310 -19.95 -19.43 18.04
C THR A 310 -19.00 -18.78 19.05
N HIS A 311 -18.09 -17.92 18.60
CA HIS A 311 -17.23 -17.13 19.49
C HIS A 311 -18.00 -16.08 20.28
N GLU A 312 -18.94 -15.36 19.64
CA GLU A 312 -19.81 -14.39 20.33
C GLU A 312 -20.70 -15.07 21.39
N GLU A 313 -21.28 -16.22 21.06
CA GLU A 313 -22.09 -17.04 21.98
C GLU A 313 -21.24 -17.53 23.18
N ALA A 314 -20.01 -18.00 22.93
CA ALA A 314 -19.10 -18.43 23.99
C ALA A 314 -18.70 -17.27 24.91
N MET A 315 -18.43 -16.09 24.37
CA MET A 315 -18.10 -14.89 25.14
C MET A 315 -19.28 -14.45 26.03
N LEU A 316 -20.52 -14.53 25.55
CA LEU A 316 -21.71 -14.22 26.34
C LEU A 316 -21.88 -15.21 27.50
N ALA A 317 -21.71 -16.51 27.23
CA ALA A 317 -21.78 -17.54 28.27
C ALA A 317 -20.70 -17.36 29.36
N GLU A 318 -19.49 -16.95 28.99
CA GLU A 318 -18.42 -16.63 29.96
C GLU A 318 -18.76 -15.38 30.81
N CYS A 319 -19.40 -14.37 30.22
CA CYS A 319 -19.86 -13.18 30.96
C CYS A 319 -20.98 -13.54 31.95
N GLU A 320 -21.92 -14.39 31.54
CA GLU A 320 -23.02 -14.87 32.40
C GLU A 320 -22.48 -15.72 33.56
N ALA A 321 -21.56 -16.66 33.29
CA ALA A 321 -20.93 -17.48 34.33
C ALA A 321 -20.10 -16.66 35.33
N SER A 322 -19.38 -15.63 34.87
CA SER A 322 -18.63 -14.73 35.76
C SER A 322 -19.53 -13.85 36.64
N SER A 323 -20.79 -13.66 36.25
CA SER A 323 -21.78 -12.88 37.01
C SER A 323 -22.47 -13.73 38.09
N GLU A 324 -22.60 -15.04 37.87
CA GLU A 324 -23.12 -16.00 38.85
C GLU A 324 -22.13 -16.29 39.98
N ASP A 325 -20.82 -16.34 39.70
CA ASP A 325 -19.79 -16.52 40.73
C ASP A 325 -19.72 -15.35 41.73
N CYS A 326 -20.15 -14.14 41.34
CA CYS A 326 -20.25 -12.98 42.24
C CYS A 326 -21.47 -13.02 43.18
N GLN A 327 -22.48 -13.85 42.89
CA GLN A 327 -23.68 -13.96 43.73
C GLN A 327 -23.56 -15.03 44.83
N THR A 328 -22.52 -15.87 44.78
CA THR A 328 -22.36 -16.98 45.74
C THR A 328 -21.64 -16.59 47.04
N GLU A 329 -21.00 -15.40 47.11
CA GLU A 329 -20.32 -14.94 48.34
C GLU A 329 -21.14 -13.96 49.21
N GLU A 330 -22.28 -13.44 48.74
CA GLU A 330 -23.18 -12.59 49.55
C GLU A 330 -24.27 -13.35 50.32
N SER A 331 -24.32 -14.68 50.22
CA SER A 331 -25.34 -15.49 50.91
C SER A 331 -24.95 -15.96 52.32
N ALA A 332 -23.87 -15.43 52.90
CA ALA A 332 -23.40 -15.78 54.26
C ALA A 332 -23.39 -14.59 55.23
N SER A 333 -24.37 -13.69 55.18
CA SER A 333 -24.75 -12.87 56.34
C SER A 333 -26.05 -12.14 56.06
N SER A 334 -27.16 -12.61 56.63
CA SER A 334 -28.24 -11.78 57.22
C SER A 334 -29.35 -12.66 57.80
N GLN A 335 -29.17 -12.94 59.09
CA GLN A 335 -30.13 -13.00 60.20
C GLN A 335 -31.60 -13.44 60.00
N VAL A 336 -31.92 -14.44 60.82
CA VAL A 336 -33.24 -14.81 61.37
C VAL A 336 -33.88 -13.66 62.15
N SER A 337 -35.16 -13.36 61.89
CA SER A 337 -36.21 -13.28 62.92
C SER A 337 -37.60 -13.20 62.29
N GLU A 338 -38.53 -13.91 62.92
CA GLU A 338 -39.76 -14.49 62.41
C GLU A 338 -41.01 -13.72 62.88
N HIS A 339 -42.18 -14.07 62.30
CA HIS A 339 -43.59 -13.88 62.72
C HIS A 339 -44.41 -12.91 61.83
N ALA A 340 -45.61 -13.23 61.31
CA ALA A 340 -46.48 -14.41 61.36
C ALA A 340 -47.52 -14.35 60.20
N LYS A 341 -48.00 -15.54 59.80
CA LYS A 341 -48.99 -15.94 58.75
C LYS A 341 -50.47 -15.51 59.04
N PRO A 342 -51.52 -15.87 58.24
CA PRO A 342 -51.61 -16.51 56.89
C PRO A 342 -52.74 -15.99 55.94
N ASN A 343 -52.86 -16.66 54.77
CA ASN A 343 -54.01 -16.83 53.84
C ASN A 343 -54.21 -15.75 52.75
N SER A 344 -54.55 -16.04 51.49
CA SER A 344 -54.98 -17.27 50.81
C SER A 344 -55.00 -17.08 49.28
N ASN A 345 -54.81 -18.20 48.56
CA ASN A 345 -55.40 -18.59 47.28
C ASN A 345 -54.95 -18.01 45.91
N GLU A 346 -54.68 -19.01 45.05
CA GLU A 346 -55.08 -19.15 43.63
C GLU A 346 -54.23 -18.49 42.53
N SER A 347 -53.53 -19.37 41.81
CA SER A 347 -53.19 -19.30 40.38
C SER A 347 -54.42 -19.73 39.54
N PRO A 348 -54.38 -19.90 38.19
CA PRO A 348 -53.38 -19.54 37.18
C PRO A 348 -53.98 -18.92 35.87
N ALA A 349 -53.11 -18.69 34.90
CA ALA A 349 -53.33 -18.94 33.45
C ALA A 349 -53.78 -17.80 32.51
N GLU A 350 -52.95 -17.68 31.47
CA GLU A 350 -53.29 -17.72 30.03
C GLU A 350 -53.56 -16.44 29.21
N LYS A 351 -52.85 -16.47 28.06
CA LYS A 351 -53.09 -15.86 26.73
C LYS A 351 -52.60 -14.42 26.53
N CYS A 352 -51.55 -14.24 25.73
CA CYS A 352 -51.47 -14.31 24.25
C CYS A 352 -52.19 -13.17 23.53
N GLU A 353 -51.36 -12.48 22.74
CA GLU A 353 -51.61 -11.97 21.37
C GLU A 353 -51.99 -10.50 21.14
N LEU A 354 -51.06 -9.87 20.38
CA LEU A 354 -51.27 -8.98 19.21
C LEU A 354 -51.71 -7.53 19.45
N ASN A 355 -50.86 -6.56 19.07
CA ASN A 355 -51.00 -5.88 17.76
C ASN A 355 -49.92 -4.80 17.51
N ALA A 356 -49.75 -4.54 16.21
CA ALA A 356 -48.74 -3.72 15.55
C ALA A 356 -49.10 -2.23 15.43
N GLU A 357 -48.23 -1.53 14.68
CA GLU A 357 -48.33 -0.18 14.07
C GLU A 357 -47.69 0.97 14.88
N SER A 358 -46.49 1.45 14.50
CA SER A 358 -46.18 2.34 13.36
C SER A 358 -46.67 3.78 13.52
N ALA A 359 -45.74 4.70 13.80
CA ALA A 359 -45.86 6.10 13.40
C ALA A 359 -44.48 6.69 13.11
N GLN A 360 -44.35 7.29 11.93
CA GLN A 360 -43.17 7.88 11.32
C GLN A 360 -43.20 9.43 11.43
N ARG A 361 -41.99 10.03 11.44
CA ARG A 361 -41.56 11.38 10.94
C ARG A 361 -41.73 12.62 11.86
N PRO A 362 -40.97 13.73 11.61
CA PRO A 362 -40.04 14.03 10.51
C PRO A 362 -38.64 14.60 10.90
N ARG A 363 -37.86 14.84 9.82
CA ARG A 363 -36.54 15.51 9.67
C ARG A 363 -36.38 16.88 10.35
N ASP A 364 -35.14 17.22 10.70
CA ASP A 364 -34.42 18.38 10.13
C ASP A 364 -32.90 18.30 10.38
N GLY A 365 -32.11 18.80 9.44
CA GLY A 365 -30.64 18.81 9.48
C GLY A 365 -30.07 20.13 10.02
N ASN A 366 -28.80 20.10 10.46
CA ASN A 366 -27.68 20.89 9.92
C ASN A 366 -26.47 20.91 10.89
N ASP A 367 -25.27 20.76 10.32
CA ASP A 367 -23.94 21.30 10.69
C ASP A 367 -23.37 21.29 12.14
N ASN A 368 -22.31 20.47 12.29
CA ASN A 368 -21.06 20.53 13.09
C ASN A 368 -20.54 21.92 13.58
N PRO A 369 -19.47 21.98 14.43
CA PRO A 369 -19.23 21.44 15.77
C PRO A 369 -18.67 22.54 16.74
N HIS A 370 -18.27 22.17 17.97
CA HIS A 370 -17.55 22.95 19.00
C HIS A 370 -18.36 23.39 20.23
N THR A 371 -18.27 22.60 21.31
CA THR A 371 -18.18 23.16 22.68
C THR A 371 -17.27 22.29 23.54
N VAL A 372 -16.37 22.96 24.26
CA VAL A 372 -15.33 22.49 25.19
C VAL A 372 -15.99 22.08 26.53
N PRO A 373 -15.35 21.24 27.37
CA PRO A 373 -16.02 20.32 28.30
C PRO A 373 -16.25 20.92 29.69
N GLU A 374 -17.33 20.49 30.35
CA GLU A 374 -17.52 20.69 31.79
C GLU A 374 -17.12 19.45 32.57
N VAL A 375 -16.23 19.72 33.52
CA VAL A 375 -15.67 18.87 34.56
C VAL A 375 -16.77 18.55 35.56
N ASN A 376 -16.94 17.27 35.90
CA ASN A 376 -17.41 16.88 37.21
C ASN A 376 -16.64 15.66 37.70
N THR A 377 -16.39 15.72 39.00
CA THR A 377 -15.21 15.20 39.68
C THR A 377 -15.61 13.97 40.50
N ASP A 378 -14.66 13.05 40.60
CA ASP A 378 -14.50 12.00 41.62
C ASP A 378 -15.57 10.91 41.76
N SER A 379 -15.20 9.72 41.26
CA SER A 379 -15.19 8.51 42.09
C SER A 379 -14.05 7.61 41.62
N GLN A 380 -13.07 7.42 42.51
CA GLN A 380 -11.96 6.49 42.35
C GLN A 380 -12.49 5.07 42.22
N GLU A 381 -12.39 4.50 41.02
CA GLU A 381 -12.31 3.05 40.87
C GLU A 381 -10.98 2.72 40.18
N SER A 382 -10.22 1.87 40.87
CA SER A 382 -9.00 1.21 40.44
C SER A 382 -9.19 0.55 39.07
N GLN A 383 -8.90 1.27 37.99
CA GLN A 383 -8.89 0.71 36.65
C GLN A 383 -7.50 0.14 36.33
N GLY A 384 -7.39 -1.18 36.44
CA GLY A 384 -6.39 -1.93 35.68
C GLY A 384 -6.51 -1.61 34.18
N PRO A 385 -5.45 -1.77 33.39
CA PRO A 385 -5.47 -1.39 31.98
C PRO A 385 -6.60 -2.12 31.26
N ALA A 386 -7.47 -1.35 30.60
CA ALA A 386 -8.64 -1.84 29.88
C ALA A 386 -8.30 -3.11 29.06
N PRO A 387 -9.14 -4.16 29.08
CA PRO A 387 -8.84 -5.41 28.40
C PRO A 387 -8.64 -5.17 26.89
N ASN A 388 -7.51 -5.62 26.36
CA ASN A 388 -7.17 -5.50 24.94
C ASN A 388 -8.32 -6.02 24.05
N TRP A 389 -8.94 -5.13 23.27
CA TRP A 389 -10.09 -5.46 22.41
C TRP A 389 -9.78 -6.58 21.40
N GLY A 390 -8.53 -6.73 20.97
CA GLY A 390 -8.12 -7.80 20.06
C GLY A 390 -8.20 -9.20 20.68
N LYS A 391 -8.33 -9.31 22.00
CA LYS A 391 -8.62 -10.59 22.67
C LYS A 391 -10.12 -10.92 22.69
N ARG A 392 -10.99 -9.94 22.45
CA ARG A 392 -12.45 -10.12 22.44
C ARG A 392 -12.96 -10.60 21.08
N VAL A 393 -12.24 -10.29 20.00
CA VAL A 393 -12.64 -10.61 18.62
C VAL A 393 -11.87 -11.83 18.12
N LEU A 394 -12.57 -12.83 17.56
CA LEU A 394 -11.98 -14.10 17.08
C LEU A 394 -10.90 -13.89 16.00
N PHE A 395 -11.20 -13.05 15.02
CA PHE A 395 -10.31 -12.65 13.95
C PHE A 395 -9.96 -11.17 14.12
N ALA A 396 -8.83 -10.89 14.75
CA ALA A 396 -8.26 -9.57 14.85
C ALA A 396 -6.86 -9.54 14.21
N PRO A 397 -6.39 -8.37 13.74
CA PRO A 397 -5.03 -8.24 13.26
C PRO A 397 -4.03 -8.76 14.33
N PRO A 398 -3.04 -9.60 13.97
CA PRO A 398 -2.18 -10.23 14.98
C PRO A 398 -1.37 -9.24 15.83
N CYS A 399 -1.16 -8.02 15.36
CA CYS A 399 -0.53 -6.95 16.13
C CYS A 399 -1.40 -6.44 17.30
N VAL A 400 -2.72 -6.61 17.21
CA VAL A 400 -3.67 -6.28 18.28
C VAL A 400 -3.75 -7.45 19.25
N VAL A 401 -3.92 -8.68 18.76
CA VAL A 401 -4.00 -9.89 19.59
C VAL A 401 -2.74 -10.02 20.47
N HIS A 402 -1.56 -9.83 19.88
CA HIS A 402 -0.27 -9.90 20.55
C HIS A 402 0.35 -8.50 20.73
N ALA A 403 -0.42 -7.58 21.31
CA ALA A 403 0.06 -6.24 21.60
C ALA A 403 1.36 -6.30 22.43
N LYS A 404 2.41 -5.64 21.95
CA LYS A 404 3.64 -5.46 22.73
C LYS A 404 3.30 -4.71 24.00
N ARG A 405 3.83 -5.18 25.14
CA ARG A 405 3.72 -4.46 26.41
C ARG A 405 4.29 -3.06 26.22
N ARG A 406 3.43 -2.04 26.26
CA ARG A 406 3.88 -0.65 26.22
C ARG A 406 4.73 -0.44 27.47
N ARG A 407 5.92 0.15 27.29
CA ARG A 407 6.66 0.70 28.43
C ARG A 407 5.73 1.75 29.02
N ALA A 408 5.39 1.65 30.31
CA ALA A 408 4.64 2.70 30.98
C ALA A 408 5.43 4.00 30.74
N GLU A 409 4.79 4.99 30.11
CA GLU A 409 5.38 6.32 30.03
C GLU A 409 5.69 6.73 31.46
N GLN A 410 6.93 7.14 31.72
CA GLN A 410 7.21 7.80 32.98
C GLN A 410 6.23 8.97 33.05
N PRO A 411 5.50 9.14 34.16
CA PRO A 411 4.60 10.27 34.31
C PRO A 411 5.40 11.53 33.98
N MET A 412 4.93 12.32 33.00
CA MET A 412 5.54 13.62 32.72
C MET A 412 5.63 14.35 34.07
N CYS A 413 6.84 14.73 34.47
CA CYS A 413 7.01 15.69 35.56
C CYS A 413 6.23 16.93 35.15
N LYS A 414 5.08 17.16 35.79
CA LYS A 414 4.16 18.25 35.47
C LYS A 414 4.72 19.62 35.90
N ASP A 415 5.78 19.60 36.69
CA ASP A 415 6.28 20.77 37.40
C ASP A 415 7.58 21.33 36.80
N VAL A 416 7.89 21.00 35.53
CA VAL A 416 9.04 21.56 34.81
C VAL A 416 8.58 22.72 33.90
N THR A 417 8.85 23.96 34.28
CA THR A 417 8.54 25.21 33.57
C THR A 417 9.69 25.70 32.68
N GLY A 418 10.93 25.26 32.93
CA GLY A 418 12.13 25.70 32.20
C GLY A 418 12.75 27.00 32.74
N ASP A 419 12.12 27.63 33.72
CA ASP A 419 12.60 28.82 34.42
C ASP A 419 13.16 28.47 35.82
N GLU A 420 13.37 27.19 36.10
CA GLU A 420 13.92 26.75 37.38
C GLU A 420 15.36 27.23 37.55
N GLU A 421 15.69 27.62 38.79
CA GLU A 421 17.06 27.96 39.14
C GLU A 421 17.93 26.70 39.05
N ILE A 422 18.86 26.70 38.11
CA ILE A 422 19.88 25.66 37.98
C ILE A 422 21.00 26.00 38.94
N SER A 423 21.18 25.20 40.00
CA SER A 423 22.25 25.43 40.96
C SER A 423 23.63 25.16 40.35
N ASP A 424 24.64 25.89 40.81
CA ASP A 424 26.03 25.66 40.40
C ASP A 424 26.47 24.21 40.65
N SER A 425 25.93 23.54 41.67
CA SER A 425 26.21 22.11 41.94
C SER A 425 25.67 21.16 40.86
N GLU A 426 24.53 21.48 40.23
CA GLU A 426 24.01 20.71 39.09
C GLU A 426 24.90 20.91 37.88
N ILE A 427 25.34 22.15 37.62
CA ILE A 427 26.25 22.49 36.52
C ILE A 427 27.61 21.79 36.69
N ASP A 428 28.17 21.84 37.90
CA ASP A 428 29.45 21.21 38.25
C ASP A 428 29.43 19.69 38.06
N SER A 429 28.26 19.04 38.16
CA SER A 429 28.12 17.59 37.93
C SER A 429 28.44 17.18 36.48
N TYR A 430 28.29 18.10 35.52
CA TYR A 430 28.64 17.88 34.11
C TYR A 430 30.08 18.29 33.78
N ILE A 431 30.74 19.02 34.67
CA ILE A 431 32.11 19.50 34.47
C ILE A 431 33.08 18.46 35.05
N ARG A 432 33.97 17.95 34.19
CA ARG A 432 35.04 17.05 34.65
C ARG A 432 35.87 17.74 35.71
N THR A 433 36.12 17.02 36.79
CA THR A 433 37.05 17.47 37.83
C THR A 433 38.46 17.62 37.23
N PRO A 434 39.32 18.47 37.82
CA PRO A 434 40.71 18.63 37.37
C PRO A 434 41.49 17.32 37.35
N ARG A 435 41.11 16.35 38.20
CA ARG A 435 41.69 15.02 38.23
C ARG A 435 41.27 14.20 37.01
N GLU A 436 39.97 14.11 36.73
CA GLU A 436 39.45 13.41 35.54
C GLU A 436 40.00 13.99 34.24
N ALA A 437 40.16 15.31 34.16
CA ALA A 437 40.75 15.97 33.00
C ALA A 437 42.21 15.54 32.77
N ARG A 438 43.01 15.43 33.84
CA ARG A 438 44.41 14.95 33.76
C ARG A 438 44.48 13.47 33.38
N GLU A 439 43.66 12.63 34.00
CA GLU A 439 43.59 11.20 33.69
C GLU A 439 43.16 10.95 32.24
N PHE A 440 42.18 11.72 31.75
CA PHE A 440 41.74 11.68 30.35
C PHE A 440 42.86 12.11 29.39
N ALA A 441 43.58 13.19 29.69
CA ALA A 441 44.69 13.68 28.86
C ALA A 441 45.86 12.67 28.82
N LEU A 442 46.17 12.02 29.95
CA LEU A 442 47.17 10.95 30.00
C LEU A 442 46.74 9.75 29.16
N THR A 443 45.48 9.33 29.28
CA THR A 443 44.93 8.21 28.52
C THR A 443 44.94 8.50 27.01
N GLN A 444 44.57 9.71 26.58
CA GLN A 444 44.66 10.11 25.18
C GLN A 444 46.09 10.08 24.64
N LYS A 445 47.08 10.52 25.43
CA LYS A 445 48.50 10.44 25.04
C LYS A 445 48.94 8.99 24.85
N VAL A 446 48.65 8.11 25.82
CA VAL A 446 48.98 6.69 25.75
C VAL A 446 48.33 6.02 24.53
N LEU A 447 47.05 6.30 24.26
CA LEU A 447 46.36 5.78 23.07
C LEU A 447 47.02 6.26 21.78
N SER A 448 47.33 7.55 21.67
CA SER A 448 47.99 8.12 20.49
C SER A 448 49.41 7.61 20.26
N GLU A 449 50.11 7.21 21.33
CA GLU A 449 51.44 6.59 21.25
C GLU A 449 51.34 5.10 20.91
N SER A 450 50.27 4.42 21.35
CA SER A 450 50.01 3.02 21.01
C SER A 450 49.56 2.81 19.56
N GLU A 451 48.87 3.79 18.95
CA GLU A 451 48.50 3.76 17.52
C GLU A 451 49.67 4.07 16.57
N LYS A 452 50.79 4.58 17.10
CA LYS A 452 52.01 4.89 16.34
C LYS A 452 53.05 3.77 16.37
N LYS A 453 52.82 2.70 17.14
CA LYS A 453 53.59 1.44 17.12
C LYS A 453 52.82 0.39 16.34
#